data_AF-A0A954NMN0-F1
#
_entry.id   AF-A0A954NMN0-F1
#
_cell.length_a   1.000
_cell.length_b   1.000
_cell.length_c   1.000
_cell.angle_alpha   90.00
_cell.angle_beta   90.00
_cell.angle_gamma   90.00
#
_symmetry.space_group_name_H-M   'P 1'
#
loop_
_entity.id
_entity.type
_entity.pdbx_description
1 polymer ?
#
loop_
_entity_poly.entity_id
_entity_poly.type
_entity_poly.pdbx_seq_one_letter_code
_entity_poly.pdbx_strand_id
1 'polypeptide(L)'
;NANGQMIPIGSVLTIDEAFGPQVINRYNLYPTASIIGSSAPGRSSGEALQAMEKVARDVLPNTMGFDWTGMAYQEKLVGGQAFAVFALAVLLVYLVLAAQYESWILPFAVILVVPIGMLGIVAAVSFRGMDNNVYTQIGTVLIIALASKNAILIVEFARELRMHGRSIREAAIEASRLRFRPILMTSFAFILGVMPLVRAQGAGAASQQSLGTAVVGGMLTSTILAVFFVPLFYVVMQHLSEWRKPTESHAESDFRKTDELLPSAAPNPDRHTP
;
A
#
# COMPACT_ATOMS: atom_id res chain seq x y z
N ASN A 1 2.04 -82.60 2.47
CA ASN A 1 1.94 -83.29 3.79
C ASN A 1 3.31 -83.88 4.11
N ALA A 2 3.54 -84.43 5.31
CA ALA A 2 4.82 -85.07 5.66
C ALA A 2 5.22 -86.25 4.72
N ASN A 3 4.30 -86.68 3.84
CA ASN A 3 4.44 -87.80 2.92
C ASN A 3 4.73 -87.36 1.46
N GLY A 4 5.08 -86.10 1.20
CA GLY A 4 5.47 -85.61 -0.14
C GLY A 4 4.34 -85.56 -1.17
N GLN A 5 3.08 -85.68 -0.75
CA GLN A 5 1.93 -85.65 -1.67
C GLN A 5 1.50 -84.22 -1.99
N MET A 6 1.07 -84.02 -3.24
CA MET A 6 0.51 -82.76 -3.73
C MET A 6 -0.83 -82.50 -3.04
N ILE A 7 -0.99 -81.30 -2.47
CA ILE A 7 -2.24 -80.84 -1.83
C ILE A 7 -2.82 -79.72 -2.69
N PRO A 8 -4.10 -79.80 -3.11
CA PRO A 8 -4.74 -78.71 -3.85
C PRO A 8 -4.89 -77.46 -2.96
N ILE A 9 -4.66 -76.28 -3.55
CA ILE A 9 -4.62 -75.00 -2.82
C ILE A 9 -5.93 -74.72 -2.06
N GLY A 10 -7.09 -75.14 -2.60
CA GLY A 10 -8.40 -74.97 -1.93
C GLY A 10 -8.58 -75.77 -0.64
N SER A 11 -7.68 -76.70 -0.29
CA SER A 11 -7.71 -77.41 1.00
C SER A 11 -6.98 -76.68 2.12
N VAL A 12 -6.20 -75.65 1.80
CA VAL A 12 -5.41 -74.85 2.76
C VAL A 12 -5.75 -73.36 2.71
N LEU A 13 -6.45 -72.90 1.67
CA LEU A 13 -6.80 -71.51 1.43
C LEU A 13 -8.33 -71.35 1.42
N THR A 14 -8.85 -70.43 2.23
CA THR A 14 -10.23 -69.94 2.14
C THR A 14 -10.19 -68.56 1.47
N ILE A 15 -11.00 -68.36 0.45
CA ILE A 15 -11.09 -67.09 -0.28
C ILE A 15 -12.40 -66.42 0.13
N ASP A 16 -12.28 -65.26 0.76
CA ASP A 16 -13.41 -64.41 1.11
C ASP A 16 -13.35 -63.12 0.28
N GLU A 17 -14.49 -62.72 -0.28
CA GLU A 17 -14.61 -61.42 -0.94
C GLU A 17 -14.76 -60.33 0.13
N ALA A 18 -13.84 -59.36 0.10
CA ALA A 18 -13.88 -58.20 0.98
C ALA A 18 -13.76 -56.90 0.17
N PHE A 19 -14.50 -55.88 0.60
CA PHE A 19 -14.42 -54.55 0.02
C PHE A 19 -13.48 -53.68 0.84
N GLY A 20 -12.53 -53.03 0.17
CA GLY A 20 -11.60 -52.09 0.80
C GLY A 20 -11.20 -50.98 -0.17
N PRO A 21 -10.73 -49.84 0.34
CA PRO A 21 -10.19 -48.78 -0.50
C PRO A 21 -8.95 -49.28 -1.24
N GLN A 22 -8.90 -49.06 -2.56
CA GLN A 22 -7.71 -49.40 -3.37
C GLN A 22 -6.51 -48.50 -3.04
N VAL A 23 -6.78 -47.28 -2.56
CA VAL A 23 -5.76 -46.28 -2.20
C VAL A 23 -6.12 -45.65 -0.86
N ILE A 24 -5.15 -45.59 0.05
CA ILE A 24 -5.26 -44.87 1.31
C ILE A 24 -4.34 -43.66 1.25
N ASN A 25 -4.93 -42.47 1.10
CA ASN A 25 -4.16 -41.22 1.10
C ASN A 25 -3.82 -40.80 2.52
N ARG A 26 -2.64 -40.22 2.71
CA ARG A 26 -2.21 -39.62 3.97
C ARG A 26 -1.68 -38.21 3.74
N TYR A 27 -2.09 -37.28 4.58
CA TYR A 27 -1.57 -35.91 4.61
C TYR A 27 -1.13 -35.57 6.04
N ASN A 28 0.08 -35.00 6.19
CA ASN A 28 0.69 -34.71 7.49
C ASN A 28 0.64 -35.88 8.50
N LEU A 29 0.91 -37.11 8.01
CA LEU A 29 0.88 -38.37 8.76
C LEU A 29 -0.51 -38.88 9.16
N TYR A 30 -1.61 -38.20 8.83
CA TYR A 30 -2.98 -38.66 9.09
C TYR A 30 -3.61 -39.27 7.83
N PRO A 31 -4.44 -40.34 7.93
CA PRO A 31 -5.29 -40.78 6.83
C PRO A 31 -6.24 -39.65 6.41
N THR A 32 -6.35 -39.36 5.12
CA THR A 32 -7.06 -38.17 4.62
C THR A 32 -7.84 -38.49 3.35
N ALA A 33 -8.98 -37.83 3.18
CA ALA A 33 -9.70 -37.80 1.91
C ALA A 33 -9.43 -36.45 1.21
N SER A 34 -9.00 -36.50 -0.05
CA SER A 34 -8.77 -35.28 -0.84
C SER A 34 -10.10 -34.77 -1.40
N ILE A 35 -10.37 -33.48 -1.22
CA ILE A 35 -11.54 -32.80 -1.78
C ILE A 35 -11.03 -31.69 -2.70
N ILE A 36 -11.49 -31.72 -3.95
CA ILE A 36 -11.13 -30.74 -4.98
C ILE A 36 -12.42 -30.05 -5.43
N GLY A 37 -12.39 -28.74 -5.52
CA GLY A 37 -13.50 -27.92 -6.00
C GLY A 37 -13.01 -26.62 -6.61
N SER A 38 -13.89 -25.96 -7.35
CA SER A 38 -13.65 -24.64 -7.92
C SER A 38 -14.66 -23.63 -7.36
N SER A 39 -14.34 -22.34 -7.45
CA SER A 39 -15.31 -21.29 -7.13
C SER A 39 -16.48 -21.30 -8.11
N ALA A 40 -17.64 -20.85 -7.64
CA ALA A 40 -18.81 -20.64 -8.50
C ALA A 40 -18.53 -19.51 -9.52
N PRO A 41 -19.16 -19.53 -10.71
CA PRO A 41 -18.98 -18.46 -11.69
C PRO A 41 -19.26 -17.07 -11.08
N GLY A 42 -18.32 -16.14 -11.24
CA GLY A 42 -18.41 -14.79 -10.69
C GLY A 42 -18.10 -14.66 -9.18
N ARG A 43 -17.57 -15.71 -8.54
CA ARG A 43 -17.09 -15.69 -7.15
C ARG A 43 -15.59 -15.91 -7.08
N SER A 44 -14.96 -15.26 -6.09
CA SER A 44 -13.52 -15.36 -5.87
C SER A 44 -13.11 -16.70 -5.28
N SER A 45 -11.85 -17.09 -5.45
CA SER A 45 -11.26 -18.24 -4.77
C SER A 45 -11.32 -18.10 -3.24
N GLY A 46 -11.05 -16.90 -2.72
CA GLY A 46 -11.11 -16.60 -1.29
C GLY A 46 -12.51 -16.81 -0.68
N GLU A 47 -13.57 -16.41 -1.39
CA GLU A 47 -14.96 -16.69 -0.99
C GLU A 47 -15.25 -18.19 -0.97
N ALA A 48 -14.75 -18.94 -1.95
CA ALA A 48 -14.90 -20.40 -1.99
C ALA A 48 -14.17 -21.08 -0.82
N LEU A 49 -12.96 -20.62 -0.48
CA LEU A 49 -12.23 -21.12 0.70
C LEU A 49 -12.99 -20.84 1.99
N GLN A 50 -13.53 -19.63 2.16
CA GLN A 50 -14.33 -19.28 3.35
C GLN A 50 -15.63 -20.11 3.44
N ALA A 51 -16.29 -20.34 2.31
CA ALA A 51 -17.48 -21.19 2.25
C ALA A 51 -17.15 -22.64 2.63
N MET A 52 -16.05 -23.19 2.09
CA MET A 52 -15.59 -24.54 2.44
C MET A 52 -15.18 -24.64 3.92
N GLU A 53 -14.50 -23.63 4.48
CA GLU A 53 -14.18 -23.58 5.91
C GLU A 53 -15.44 -23.56 6.78
N LYS A 54 -16.50 -22.88 6.33
CA LYS A 54 -17.79 -22.88 7.03
C LYS A 54 -18.44 -24.26 6.98
N VAL A 55 -18.53 -24.87 5.80
CA VAL A 55 -19.08 -26.22 5.65
C VAL A 55 -18.28 -27.25 6.44
N ALA A 56 -16.94 -27.14 6.43
CA ALA A 56 -16.07 -28.02 7.21
C ALA A 56 -16.37 -27.91 8.70
N ARG A 57 -16.56 -26.70 9.24
CA ARG A 57 -16.94 -26.50 10.64
C ARG A 57 -18.32 -27.04 10.99
N ASP A 58 -19.27 -26.99 10.05
CA ASP A 58 -20.66 -27.38 10.30
C ASP A 58 -20.88 -28.91 10.15
N VAL A 59 -20.11 -29.57 9.28
CA VAL A 59 -20.32 -30.99 8.90
C VAL A 59 -19.29 -31.92 9.54
N LEU A 60 -18.04 -31.48 9.77
CA LEU A 60 -16.99 -32.37 10.26
C LEU A 60 -17.13 -32.64 11.77
N PRO A 61 -16.95 -33.90 12.21
CA PRO A 61 -16.82 -34.22 13.64
C PRO A 61 -15.58 -33.55 14.25
N ASN A 62 -15.61 -33.27 15.55
CA ASN A 62 -14.48 -32.67 16.29
C ASN A 62 -13.17 -33.49 16.22
N THR A 63 -13.23 -34.75 15.81
CA THR A 63 -12.07 -35.65 15.64
C THR A 63 -11.43 -35.54 14.26
N MET A 64 -12.00 -34.79 13.32
CA MET A 64 -11.50 -34.62 11.96
C MET A 64 -11.13 -33.16 11.71
N GLY A 65 -9.86 -32.93 11.36
CA GLY A 65 -9.37 -31.63 10.89
C GLY A 65 -9.41 -31.53 9.37
N PHE A 66 -9.13 -30.32 8.85
CA PHE A 66 -8.88 -30.09 7.44
C PHE A 66 -7.61 -29.25 7.29
N ASP A 67 -6.84 -29.53 6.25
CA ASP A 67 -5.66 -28.75 5.86
C ASP A 67 -5.80 -28.34 4.39
N TRP A 68 -5.43 -27.10 4.11
CA TRP A 68 -5.35 -26.60 2.73
C TRP A 68 -4.07 -27.06 2.06
N THR A 69 -4.15 -27.43 0.78
CA THR A 69 -2.99 -27.86 -0.02
C THR A 69 -2.94 -27.14 -1.37
N GLY A 70 -1.79 -27.21 -2.06
CA GLY A 70 -1.62 -26.64 -3.40
C GLY A 70 -1.91 -25.13 -3.46
N MET A 71 -2.78 -24.73 -4.41
CA MET A 71 -3.14 -23.33 -4.64
C MET A 71 -3.84 -22.68 -3.45
N ALA A 72 -4.75 -23.40 -2.78
CA ALA A 72 -5.48 -22.89 -1.62
C ALA A 72 -4.55 -22.57 -0.45
N TYR A 73 -3.52 -23.40 -0.25
CA TYR A 73 -2.49 -23.16 0.75
C TYR A 73 -1.68 -21.89 0.44
N GLN A 74 -1.25 -21.73 -0.82
CA GLN A 74 -0.53 -20.52 -1.25
C GLN A 74 -1.38 -19.26 -1.08
N GLU A 75 -2.67 -19.30 -1.42
CA GLU A 75 -3.57 -18.16 -1.24
C GLU A 75 -3.71 -17.75 0.23
N LYS A 76 -3.85 -18.72 1.14
CA LYS A 76 -3.90 -18.45 2.59
C LYS A 76 -2.59 -17.88 3.13
N LEU A 77 -1.44 -18.39 2.66
CA LEU A 77 -0.13 -17.83 3.03
C LEU A 77 0.05 -16.39 2.55
N VAL A 78 -0.28 -16.12 1.29
CA VAL A 78 -0.10 -14.79 0.67
C VAL A 78 -1.04 -13.77 1.28
N GLY A 79 -2.28 -14.16 1.60
CA GLY A 79 -3.28 -13.28 2.22
C GLY A 79 -2.79 -12.62 3.51
N GLY A 80 -2.03 -13.35 4.35
CA GLY A 80 -1.47 -12.81 5.60
C GLY A 80 -0.26 -11.90 5.39
N GLN A 81 0.53 -12.12 4.34
CA GLN A 81 1.77 -11.35 4.08
C GLN A 81 1.52 -9.99 3.43
N ALA A 82 0.41 -9.82 2.71
CA ALA A 82 0.09 -8.58 2.01
C ALA A 82 0.09 -7.34 2.93
N PHE A 83 -0.48 -7.46 4.14
CA PHE A 83 -0.48 -6.37 5.11
C PHE A 83 0.94 -5.96 5.55
N ALA A 84 1.80 -6.95 5.82
CA ALA A 84 3.19 -6.69 6.20
C ALA A 84 3.96 -6.00 5.08
N VAL A 85 3.75 -6.40 3.82
CA VAL A 85 4.37 -5.76 2.65
C VAL A 85 3.89 -4.31 2.50
N PHE A 86 2.61 -4.03 2.67
CA PHE A 86 2.09 -2.67 2.60
C PHE A 86 2.62 -1.79 3.73
N ALA A 87 2.62 -2.29 4.97
CA ALA A 87 3.17 -1.57 6.11
C ALA A 87 4.66 -1.27 5.92
N LEU A 88 5.43 -2.25 5.42
CA LEU A 88 6.85 -2.07 5.12
C LEU A 88 7.07 -1.05 3.99
N ALA A 89 6.27 -1.08 2.92
CA ALA A 89 6.36 -0.12 1.83
C ALA A 89 6.11 1.32 2.31
N VAL A 90 5.06 1.54 3.10
CA VAL A 90 4.75 2.85 3.70
C VAL A 90 5.86 3.30 4.64
N LEU A 91 6.37 2.40 5.48
CA LEU A 91 7.47 2.68 6.41
C LEU A 91 8.74 3.09 5.67
N LEU A 92 9.13 2.36 4.62
CA LEU A 92 10.33 2.68 3.84
C LEU A 92 10.20 4.02 3.13
N VAL A 93 9.04 4.30 2.51
CA VAL A 93 8.76 5.61 1.90
C VAL A 93 8.84 6.72 2.95
N TYR A 94 8.26 6.50 4.13
CA TYR A 94 8.31 7.47 5.22
C TYR A 94 9.75 7.75 5.69
N LEU A 95 10.56 6.70 5.92
CA LEU A 95 11.94 6.86 6.40
C LEU A 95 12.83 7.57 5.38
N VAL A 96 12.71 7.22 4.10
CA VAL A 96 13.46 7.89 3.02
C VAL A 96 13.09 9.38 2.96
N LEU A 97 11.80 9.71 3.07
CA LEU A 97 11.35 11.10 3.08
C LEU A 97 11.75 11.85 4.34
N ALA A 98 11.73 11.19 5.49
CA ALA A 98 12.18 11.79 6.74
C ALA A 98 13.66 12.16 6.68
N ALA A 99 14.48 11.27 6.10
CA ALA A 99 15.89 11.54 5.84
C ALA A 99 16.09 12.66 4.82
N GLN A 100 15.34 12.65 3.70
CA GLN A 100 15.46 13.66 2.65
C GLN A 100 15.03 15.06 3.12
N TYR A 101 13.97 15.16 3.91
CA TYR A 101 13.47 16.43 4.41
C TYR A 101 14.13 16.89 5.72
N GLU A 102 14.95 16.05 6.33
CA GLU A 102 15.50 16.28 7.68
C GLU A 102 14.37 16.63 8.68
N SER A 103 13.21 16.00 8.53
CA SER A 103 12.00 16.32 9.27
C SER A 103 11.11 15.08 9.41
N TRP A 104 10.65 14.83 10.63
CA TRP A 104 9.73 13.73 10.91
C TRP A 104 8.26 14.06 10.61
N ILE A 105 7.92 15.34 10.47
CA ILE A 105 6.52 15.81 10.35
C ILE A 105 6.12 15.98 8.88
N LEU A 106 6.98 16.57 8.06
CA LEU A 106 6.70 16.80 6.63
C LEU A 106 6.38 15.52 5.83
N PRO A 107 7.07 14.38 6.03
CA PRO A 107 6.74 13.13 5.36
C PRO A 107 5.32 12.62 5.65
N PHE A 108 4.74 12.93 6.81
CA PHE A 108 3.36 12.53 7.11
C PHE A 108 2.37 13.15 6.13
N ALA A 109 2.60 14.40 5.68
CA ALA A 109 1.73 15.03 4.68
C ALA A 109 1.70 14.25 3.36
N VAL A 110 2.81 13.60 2.98
CA VAL A 110 2.91 12.74 1.80
C VAL A 110 2.20 11.40 2.05
N ILE A 111 2.42 10.77 3.20
CA ILE A 111 1.81 9.47 3.52
C ILE A 111 0.28 9.55 3.62
N LEU A 112 -0.28 10.68 4.07
CA LEU A 112 -1.74 10.91 4.12
C LEU A 112 -2.43 10.82 2.74
N VAL A 113 -1.68 10.85 1.65
CA VAL A 113 -2.20 10.70 0.28
C VAL A 113 -2.38 9.24 -0.11
N VAL A 114 -1.65 8.31 0.52
CA VAL A 114 -1.70 6.88 0.20
C VAL A 114 -3.12 6.31 0.27
N PRO A 115 -3.91 6.58 1.34
CA PRO A 115 -5.30 6.12 1.40
C PRO A 115 -6.15 6.61 0.21
N ILE A 116 -5.93 7.84 -0.25
CA ILE A 116 -6.65 8.41 -1.41
C ILE A 116 -6.35 7.62 -2.68
N GLY A 117 -5.07 7.25 -2.89
CA GLY A 117 -4.68 6.38 -4.00
C GLY A 117 -5.30 4.99 -3.90
N MET A 118 -5.29 4.39 -2.71
CA MET A 118 -5.89 3.06 -2.46
C MET A 118 -7.39 3.05 -2.71
N LEU A 119 -8.12 4.12 -2.33
CA LEU A 119 -9.54 4.25 -2.64
C LEU A 119 -9.82 4.16 -4.15
N GLY A 120 -8.95 4.73 -4.98
CA GLY A 120 -9.04 4.64 -6.44
C GLY A 120 -8.86 3.22 -6.99
N ILE A 121 -7.96 2.45 -6.37
CA ILE A 121 -7.73 1.04 -6.72
C ILE A 121 -8.98 0.23 -6.42
N VAL A 122 -9.47 0.34 -5.17
CA VAL A 122 -10.67 -0.38 -4.73
C VAL A 122 -11.86 -0.03 -5.62
N ALA A 123 -12.08 1.26 -5.89
CA ALA A 123 -13.16 1.70 -6.77
C ALA A 123 -13.06 1.11 -8.18
N ALA A 124 -11.88 1.14 -8.80
CA ALA A 124 -11.70 0.65 -10.17
C ALA A 124 -11.80 -0.88 -10.28
N VAL A 125 -11.22 -1.60 -9.32
CA VAL A 125 -11.26 -3.07 -9.25
C VAL A 125 -12.69 -3.55 -8.97
N SER A 126 -13.39 -2.93 -8.01
CA SER A 126 -14.78 -3.25 -7.71
C SER A 126 -15.72 -2.90 -8.86
N PHE A 127 -15.52 -1.76 -9.54
CA PHE A 127 -16.34 -1.39 -10.70
C PHE A 127 -16.21 -2.39 -11.86
N ARG A 128 -15.04 -3.00 -12.03
CA ARG A 128 -14.83 -4.08 -13.01
C ARG A 128 -15.19 -5.48 -12.50
N GLY A 129 -15.62 -5.63 -11.25
CA GLY A 129 -15.91 -6.95 -10.67
C GLY A 129 -14.68 -7.86 -10.62
N MET A 130 -13.49 -7.31 -10.42
CA MET A 130 -12.24 -8.06 -10.35
C MET A 130 -11.88 -8.38 -8.90
N ASP A 131 -11.17 -9.49 -8.70
CA ASP A 131 -10.72 -9.93 -7.39
C ASP A 131 -9.48 -9.15 -6.91
N ASN A 132 -9.32 -9.04 -5.59
CA ASN A 132 -8.08 -8.57 -4.98
C ASN A 132 -7.03 -9.69 -4.96
N ASN A 133 -6.26 -9.81 -6.04
CA ASN A 133 -5.21 -10.80 -6.20
C ASN A 133 -3.80 -10.20 -6.04
N VAL A 134 -2.78 -11.03 -6.19
CA VAL A 134 -1.36 -10.62 -6.06
C VAL A 134 -0.99 -9.48 -7.02
N TYR A 135 -1.55 -9.44 -8.23
CA TYR A 135 -1.29 -8.36 -9.17
C TYR A 135 -1.92 -7.04 -8.74
N THR A 136 -3.12 -7.08 -8.16
CA THR A 136 -3.76 -5.92 -7.52
C THR A 136 -2.91 -5.40 -6.36
N GLN A 137 -2.32 -6.30 -5.57
CA GLN A 137 -1.45 -5.94 -4.45
C GLN A 137 -0.14 -5.30 -4.92
N ILE A 138 0.51 -5.85 -5.95
CA ILE A 138 1.68 -5.24 -6.61
C ILE A 138 1.32 -3.84 -7.13
N GLY A 139 0.16 -3.70 -7.78
CA GLY A 139 -0.36 -2.42 -8.24
C GLY A 139 -0.57 -1.43 -7.09
N THR A 140 -1.03 -1.90 -5.92
CA THR A 140 -1.19 -1.08 -4.73
C THR A 140 0.13 -0.54 -4.21
N VAL A 141 1.18 -1.37 -4.14
CA VAL A 141 2.54 -0.92 -3.80
C VAL A 141 3.06 0.11 -4.82
N LEU A 142 2.81 -0.12 -6.11
CA LEU A 142 3.21 0.82 -7.16
C LEU A 142 2.50 2.18 -7.00
N ILE A 143 1.22 2.18 -6.64
CA ILE A 143 0.46 3.42 -6.40
C ILE A 143 0.92 4.15 -5.15
N ILE A 144 1.33 3.45 -4.09
CA ILE A 144 1.97 4.10 -2.93
C ILE A 144 3.17 4.93 -3.40
N ALA A 145 4.05 4.37 -4.24
CA ALA A 145 5.21 5.07 -4.76
C ALA A 145 4.85 6.22 -5.71
N LEU A 146 3.96 5.98 -6.67
CA LEU A 146 3.57 7.00 -7.68
C LEU A 146 2.77 8.16 -7.08
N ALA A 147 1.86 7.88 -6.14
CA ALA A 147 1.13 8.89 -5.39
C ALA A 147 2.10 9.72 -4.53
N SER A 148 3.06 9.05 -3.87
CA SER A 148 4.10 9.74 -3.10
C SER A 148 4.93 10.66 -3.98
N LYS A 149 5.35 10.23 -5.19
CA LYS A 149 6.06 11.09 -6.16
C LYS A 149 5.32 12.40 -6.45
N ASN A 150 4.01 12.31 -6.68
CA ASN A 150 3.19 13.49 -6.97
C ASN A 150 3.07 14.42 -5.76
N ALA A 151 2.91 13.85 -4.56
CA ALA A 151 2.81 14.61 -3.32
C ALA A 151 4.13 15.27 -2.91
N ILE A 152 5.26 14.55 -3.07
CA ILE A 152 6.62 15.03 -2.80
C ILE A 152 6.90 16.32 -3.55
N LEU A 153 6.57 16.37 -4.85
CA LEU A 153 6.84 17.56 -5.68
C LEU A 153 6.17 18.83 -5.14
N ILE A 154 4.95 18.71 -4.60
CA ILE A 154 4.20 19.84 -4.03
C ILE A 154 4.78 20.20 -2.66
N VAL A 155 4.97 19.21 -1.78
CA VAL A 155 5.45 19.42 -0.41
C VAL A 155 6.86 20.01 -0.39
N GLU A 156 7.75 19.53 -1.25
CA GLU A 156 9.12 20.03 -1.38
C GLU A 156 9.15 21.49 -1.83
N PHE A 157 8.41 21.84 -2.88
CA PHE A 157 8.34 23.22 -3.35
C PHE A 157 7.67 24.15 -2.33
N ALA A 158 6.63 23.68 -1.65
CA ALA A 158 5.96 24.46 -0.61
C ALA A 158 6.89 24.71 0.59
N ARG A 159 7.70 23.72 0.97
CA ARG A 159 8.72 23.86 2.01
C ARG A 159 9.80 24.86 1.57
N GLU A 160 10.28 24.76 0.34
CA GLU A 160 11.28 25.68 -0.20
C GLU A 160 10.75 27.12 -0.20
N LEU A 161 9.53 27.36 -0.70
CA LEU A 161 8.88 28.68 -0.65
C LEU A 161 8.70 29.21 0.78
N ARG A 162 8.38 28.33 1.74
CA ARG A 162 8.30 28.68 3.17
C ARG A 162 9.67 29.09 3.72
N MET A 163 10.75 28.41 3.34
CA MET A 163 12.12 28.78 3.72
C MET A 163 12.54 30.14 3.13
N HIS A 164 12.02 30.49 1.95
CA HIS A 164 12.19 31.82 1.35
C HIS A 164 11.29 32.91 1.97
N GLY A 165 10.62 32.63 3.10
CA GLY A 165 9.86 33.62 3.87
C GLY A 165 8.38 33.75 3.51
N ARG A 166 7.83 32.94 2.59
CA ARG A 166 6.39 32.94 2.28
C ARG A 166 5.57 32.42 3.46
N SER A 167 4.31 32.87 3.57
CA SER A 167 3.35 32.29 4.52
C SER A 167 3.03 30.84 4.14
N ILE A 168 2.67 29.99 5.12
CA ILE A 168 2.40 28.55 4.90
C ILE A 168 1.36 28.33 3.80
N ARG A 169 0.29 29.13 3.80
CA ARG A 169 -0.80 29.03 2.83
C ARG A 169 -0.38 29.50 1.45
N GLU A 170 0.32 30.63 1.35
CA GLU A 170 0.84 31.12 0.06
C GLU A 170 1.81 30.13 -0.56
N ALA A 171 2.74 29.59 0.24
CA ALA A 171 3.70 28.61 -0.21
C ALA A 171 3.03 27.36 -0.77
N ALA A 172 1.98 26.85 -0.11
CA ALA A 172 1.21 25.70 -0.56
C ALA A 172 0.48 25.97 -1.90
N ILE A 173 -0.16 27.13 -2.02
CA ILE A 173 -0.90 27.52 -3.24
C ILE A 173 0.05 27.69 -4.42
N GLU A 174 1.17 28.39 -4.21
CA GLU A 174 2.14 28.66 -5.27
C GLU A 174 2.85 27.39 -5.72
N ALA A 175 3.27 26.53 -4.78
CA ALA A 175 3.84 25.21 -5.10
C ALA A 175 2.86 24.37 -5.94
N SER A 176 1.58 24.36 -5.58
CA SER A 176 0.55 23.63 -6.32
C SER A 176 0.42 24.14 -7.74
N ARG A 177 0.41 25.47 -7.95
CA ARG A 177 0.33 26.07 -9.29
C ARG A 177 1.53 25.72 -10.15
N LEU A 178 2.74 25.82 -9.61
CA LEU A 178 3.98 25.54 -10.32
C LEU A 178 4.11 24.05 -10.70
N ARG A 179 3.63 23.15 -9.84
CA ARG A 179 3.74 21.70 -10.05
C ARG A 179 2.54 21.08 -10.76
N PHE A 180 1.42 21.79 -10.89
CA PHE A 180 0.21 21.28 -11.53
C PHE A 180 0.48 20.70 -12.93
N ARG A 181 1.14 21.46 -13.81
CA ARG A 181 1.42 21.03 -15.19
C ARG A 181 2.35 19.80 -15.24
N PRO A 182 3.53 19.79 -14.57
CA PRO A 182 4.38 18.59 -14.51
C PRO A 182 3.69 17.36 -13.92
N ILE A 183 2.89 17.51 -12.87
CA ILE A 183 2.18 16.39 -12.23
C ILE A 183 1.18 15.77 -13.20
N LEU A 184 0.36 16.60 -13.86
CA LEU A 184 -0.59 16.11 -14.88
C LEU A 184 0.12 15.44 -16.05
N MET A 185 1.21 16.02 -16.54
CA MET A 185 1.99 15.45 -17.65
C MET A 185 2.46 14.03 -17.34
N THR A 186 3.13 13.83 -16.19
CA THR A 186 3.63 12.49 -15.84
C THR A 186 2.51 11.51 -15.52
N SER A 187 1.41 12.01 -14.94
CA SER A 187 0.25 11.19 -14.61
C SER A 187 -0.47 10.68 -15.86
N PHE A 188 -0.76 11.57 -16.80
CA PHE A 188 -1.43 11.20 -18.05
C PHE A 188 -0.54 10.32 -18.93
N ALA A 189 0.76 10.61 -19.01
CA ALA A 189 1.70 9.75 -19.73
C ALA A 189 1.69 8.32 -19.18
N PHE A 190 1.69 8.17 -17.85
CA PHE A 190 1.62 6.86 -17.22
C PHE A 190 0.28 6.16 -17.41
N ILE A 191 -0.84 6.87 -17.23
CA ILE A 191 -2.19 6.32 -17.44
C ILE A 191 -2.36 5.83 -18.89
N LEU A 192 -1.95 6.63 -19.87
CA LEU A 192 -2.01 6.26 -21.27
C LEU A 192 -1.04 5.12 -21.61
N GLY A 193 0.14 5.09 -20.97
CA GLY A 193 1.12 4.01 -21.14
C GLY A 193 0.65 2.67 -20.57
N VAL A 194 -0.14 2.67 -19.50
CA VAL A 194 -0.70 1.45 -18.87
C VAL A 194 -2.07 1.08 -19.47
N MET A 195 -2.69 1.97 -20.22
CA MET A 195 -3.99 1.72 -20.88
C MET A 195 -4.05 0.43 -21.73
N PRO A 196 -2.99 0.03 -22.48
CA PRO A 196 -3.01 -1.24 -23.19
C PRO A 196 -3.18 -2.46 -22.27
N LEU A 197 -2.61 -2.46 -21.05
CA LEU A 197 -2.73 -3.57 -20.10
C LEU A 197 -4.17 -3.75 -19.64
N VAL A 198 -4.88 -2.64 -19.45
CA VAL A 198 -6.30 -2.60 -19.04
C VAL A 198 -7.24 -3.18 -20.11
N ARG A 199 -6.82 -3.20 -21.38
CA ARG A 199 -7.55 -3.77 -22.54
C ARG A 199 -6.84 -4.97 -23.16
N ALA A 200 -5.85 -5.55 -22.48
CA ALA A 200 -5.07 -6.66 -23.02
C ALA A 200 -5.96 -7.86 -23.36
N GLN A 201 -5.69 -8.54 -24.47
CA GLN A 201 -6.38 -9.74 -24.91
C GLN A 201 -5.35 -10.82 -25.25
N GLY A 202 -5.73 -12.10 -25.13
CA GLY A 202 -4.86 -13.25 -25.39
C GLY A 202 -4.21 -13.82 -24.13
N ALA A 203 -3.06 -14.47 -24.30
CA ALA A 203 -2.37 -15.17 -23.23
C ALA A 203 -1.95 -14.22 -22.10
N GLY A 204 -2.29 -14.54 -20.85
CA GLY A 204 -1.97 -13.72 -19.68
C GLY A 204 -2.77 -12.42 -19.57
N ALA A 205 -3.83 -12.24 -20.37
CA ALA A 205 -4.67 -11.03 -20.33
C ALA A 205 -5.26 -10.77 -18.94
N ALA A 206 -5.68 -11.80 -18.19
CA ALA A 206 -6.22 -11.64 -16.85
C ALA A 206 -5.24 -10.95 -15.87
N SER A 207 -3.97 -11.37 -15.88
CA SER A 207 -2.92 -10.78 -15.05
C SER A 207 -2.64 -9.33 -15.43
N GLN A 208 -2.55 -9.04 -16.73
CA GLN A 208 -2.32 -7.69 -17.25
C GLN A 208 -3.48 -6.75 -16.93
N GLN A 209 -4.72 -7.21 -17.13
CA GLN A 209 -5.91 -6.44 -16.80
C GLN A 209 -6.03 -6.16 -15.30
N SER A 210 -5.66 -7.12 -14.44
CA SER A 210 -5.70 -6.94 -12.98
C SER A 210 -4.73 -5.84 -12.54
N LEU A 211 -3.46 -5.96 -12.94
CA LEU A 211 -2.44 -4.96 -12.63
C LEU A 211 -2.80 -3.59 -13.24
N GLY A 212 -3.17 -3.58 -14.52
CA GLY A 212 -3.51 -2.35 -15.24
C GLY A 212 -4.70 -1.63 -14.62
N THR A 213 -5.77 -2.34 -14.26
CA THR A 213 -6.99 -1.73 -13.69
C THR A 213 -6.69 -1.09 -12.35
N ALA A 214 -5.97 -1.81 -11.48
CA ALA A 214 -5.56 -1.29 -10.18
C ALA A 214 -4.76 0.01 -10.33
N VAL A 215 -3.74 -0.02 -11.18
CA VAL A 215 -2.80 1.08 -11.37
C VAL A 215 -3.46 2.28 -12.05
N VAL A 216 -4.30 2.08 -13.06
CA VAL A 216 -5.03 3.19 -13.72
C VAL A 216 -6.02 3.84 -12.76
N GLY A 217 -6.79 3.04 -12.01
CA GLY A 217 -7.75 3.55 -11.03
C GLY A 217 -7.09 4.34 -9.90
N GLY A 218 -6.02 3.77 -9.32
CA GLY A 218 -5.24 4.43 -8.28
C GLY A 218 -4.57 5.70 -8.77
N MET A 219 -3.99 5.69 -9.99
CA MET A 219 -3.33 6.87 -10.54
C MET A 219 -4.33 7.98 -10.87
N LEU A 220 -5.46 7.67 -11.52
CA LEU A 220 -6.50 8.67 -11.81
C LEU A 220 -7.00 9.35 -10.53
N THR A 221 -7.32 8.55 -9.52
CA THR A 221 -7.83 9.06 -8.25
C THR A 221 -6.77 9.86 -7.51
N SER A 222 -5.53 9.37 -7.48
CA SER A 222 -4.39 10.09 -6.88
C SER A 222 -4.15 11.41 -7.61
N THR A 223 -4.12 11.46 -8.93
CA THR A 223 -3.85 12.69 -9.68
C THR A 223 -4.95 13.73 -9.48
N ILE A 224 -6.22 13.32 -9.49
CA ILE A 224 -7.34 14.26 -9.33
C ILE A 224 -7.42 14.73 -7.88
N LEU A 225 -7.45 13.81 -6.91
CA LEU A 225 -7.69 14.17 -5.52
C LEU A 225 -6.42 14.66 -4.81
N ALA A 226 -5.25 14.06 -5.02
CA ALA A 226 -4.03 14.47 -4.31
C ALA A 226 -3.63 15.91 -4.63
N VAL A 227 -3.86 16.40 -5.85
CA VAL A 227 -3.56 17.80 -6.19
C VAL A 227 -4.33 18.79 -5.30
N PHE A 228 -5.54 18.45 -4.87
CA PHE A 228 -6.33 19.27 -3.94
C PHE A 228 -6.02 18.99 -2.47
N PHE A 229 -5.77 17.73 -2.11
CA PHE A 229 -5.59 17.31 -0.72
C PHE A 229 -4.15 17.47 -0.20
N VAL A 230 -3.13 17.32 -1.05
CA VAL A 230 -1.72 17.49 -0.66
C VAL A 230 -1.43 18.88 -0.08
N PRO A 231 -1.89 19.99 -0.69
CA PRO A 231 -1.64 21.32 -0.13
C PRO A 231 -2.33 21.49 1.24
N LEU A 232 -3.52 20.91 1.40
CA LEU A 232 -4.23 20.88 2.68
C LEU A 232 -3.43 20.12 3.74
N PHE A 233 -2.98 18.91 3.42
CA PHE A 233 -2.17 18.10 4.34
C PHE A 233 -0.86 18.79 4.69
N TYR A 234 -0.20 19.45 3.74
CA TYR A 234 0.98 20.25 4.00
C TYR A 234 0.68 21.38 4.98
N VAL A 235 -0.37 22.18 4.76
CA VAL A 235 -0.72 23.31 5.64
C VAL A 235 -0.99 22.84 7.06
N VAL A 236 -1.74 21.75 7.22
CA VAL A 236 -2.08 21.16 8.53
C VAL A 236 -0.82 20.67 9.24
N MET A 237 0.03 19.90 8.54
CA MET A 237 1.25 19.34 9.14
C MET A 237 2.29 20.43 9.44
N GLN A 238 2.40 21.45 8.59
CA GLN A 238 3.31 22.56 8.81
C GLN A 238 2.87 23.44 10.00
N HIS A 239 1.57 23.69 10.18
CA HIS A 239 1.07 24.36 11.38
C HIS A 239 1.38 23.56 12.65
N LEU A 240 1.21 22.24 12.61
CA LEU A 240 1.54 21.38 13.75
C LEU A 240 3.04 21.37 14.08
N SER A 241 3.89 21.45 13.05
CA SER A 241 5.35 21.55 13.18
C SER A 241 5.78 22.87 13.83
N GLU A 242 5.24 23.99 13.36
CA GLU A 242 5.58 25.32 13.88
C GLU A 242 4.96 25.56 15.27
N TRP A 243 3.80 24.99 15.59
CA TRP A 243 3.23 25.05 16.93
C TRP A 243 4.09 24.34 17.99
N ARG A 244 4.84 23.29 17.60
CA ARG A 244 5.77 22.58 18.48
C ARG A 244 7.13 23.26 18.64
N LYS A 245 7.46 24.27 17.82
CA LYS A 245 8.66 25.09 17.98
C LYS A 245 8.25 26.43 18.60
N PRO A 246 8.40 26.63 19.93
CA PRO A 246 8.15 27.93 20.52
C PRO A 246 9.05 28.96 19.85
N THR A 247 8.44 30.06 19.40
CA THR A 247 9.12 31.20 18.80
C THR A 247 10.01 31.89 19.85
N GLU A 248 11.29 31.54 19.92
CA GLU A 248 12.34 32.40 20.52
C GLU A 248 12.78 33.48 19.52
N SER A 249 11.85 34.25 18.94
CA SER A 249 12.20 35.22 17.89
C SER A 249 11.24 36.42 17.80
N HIS A 250 10.88 37.00 18.94
CA HIS A 250 10.30 38.35 18.96
C HIS A 250 10.87 39.28 20.04
N ALA A 251 11.90 38.87 20.80
CA ALA A 251 12.51 39.74 21.82
C ALA A 251 13.65 40.65 21.29
N GLU A 252 14.24 40.35 20.13
CA GLU A 252 15.47 41.02 19.69
C GLU A 252 15.25 42.18 18.69
N SER A 253 14.05 42.29 18.09
CA SER A 253 13.72 43.41 17.20
C SER A 253 13.26 44.68 17.93
N ASP A 254 12.84 44.58 19.20
CA ASP A 254 12.46 45.74 20.01
C ASP A 254 13.65 46.42 20.68
N PHE A 255 14.73 45.68 20.99
CA PHE A 255 15.94 46.29 21.56
C PHE A 255 16.66 47.19 20.55
N ARG A 256 16.69 46.81 19.27
CA ARG A 256 17.40 47.58 18.24
C ARG A 256 16.68 48.88 17.83
N LYS A 257 15.36 48.96 18.01
CA LYS A 257 14.61 50.21 17.80
C LYS A 257 14.76 51.20 18.95
N THR A 258 15.11 50.73 20.14
CA THR A 258 15.23 51.59 21.33
C THR A 258 16.57 52.35 21.34
N ASP A 259 17.65 51.75 20.81
CA ASP A 259 18.96 52.40 20.68
C ASP A 259 19.02 53.46 19.56
N GLU A 260 18.14 53.37 18.55
CA GLU A 260 18.09 54.33 17.43
C GLU A 260 17.32 55.63 17.78
N LEU A 261 16.69 55.68 18.97
CA LEU A 261 15.90 56.81 19.45
C LEU A 261 16.63 57.70 20.48
N LEU A 262 17.89 57.43 20.79
CA LEU A 262 18.71 58.34 21.59
C LEU A 262 19.25 59.47 20.69
N PRO A 263 18.91 60.74 20.93
CA PRO A 263 19.38 61.83 20.10
C PRO A 263 20.89 61.99 20.24
N SER A 264 21.56 61.96 19.08
CA SER A 264 22.94 62.41 18.88
C SER A 264 23.19 63.72 19.65
N ALA A 265 24.03 63.65 20.68
CA ALA A 265 24.50 64.83 21.38
C ALA A 265 25.25 65.74 20.40
N ALA A 266 24.84 67.01 20.37
CA ALA A 266 25.27 68.05 19.45
C ALA A 266 26.80 68.23 19.34
N PRO A 267 27.30 68.75 18.20
CA PRO A 267 28.70 69.12 18.05
C PRO A 267 28.99 70.40 18.85
N ASN A 268 30.03 70.37 19.67
CA ASN A 268 30.54 71.51 20.43
C ASN A 268 31.40 72.40 19.50
N PRO A 269 31.02 73.65 19.19
CA PRO A 269 31.93 74.62 18.62
C PRO A 269 32.67 75.35 19.77
N ASP A 270 33.90 75.75 19.50
CA ASP A 270 34.77 76.56 20.35
C ASP A 270 35.55 75.82 21.44
N ARG A 271 36.85 75.62 21.14
CA ARG A 271 37.93 76.07 22.03
C ARG A 271 39.23 76.26 21.25
N HIS A 272 39.67 77.51 21.27
CA HIS A 272 40.92 78.03 20.75
C HIS A 272 42.17 77.28 21.26
N THR A 273 43.18 77.27 20.39
CA THR A 273 44.63 77.17 20.67
C THR A 273 45.07 78.18 21.76
N PRO A 274 46.20 77.98 22.47
CA PRO A 274 47.57 77.84 21.92
C PRO A 274 48.18 76.45 22.08
#